data_AF-A0A9D8X846-F1
#
_entry.id   AF-A0A9D8X846-F1
#
_cell.length_a   1.000
_cell.length_b   1.000
_cell.length_c   1.000
_cell.angle_alpha   90.00
_cell.angle_beta   90.00
_cell.angle_gamma   90.00
#
_symmetry.space_group_name_H-M   'P 1'
#
loop_
_entity.id
_entity.type
_entity.pdbx_description
1 polymer ?
#
loop_
_entity_poly.entity_id
_entity_poly.type
_entity_poly.pdbx_seq_one_letter_code
_entity_poly.pdbx_strand_id
1 'polypeptide(L)'
;MIRQEIITYIEQNILPLYDHFDRGHRRDHARQVIERSAQLARGFDVNEEMVYTIAAYHDTGLKYGREHHHTDSARIIRADRELQRWFTTEQIATIADAAEDHRASAEQAPRTIYGCIVAEADRLIIPELILRRTVQYSLANYPALDKEGHWLRSLEHLHEKYDEGGYLHVWIPESDNGERLKELREIIADRTRLREMFDEIFQQEQNKK
;
A
#
# COMPACT_ATOMS: atom_id res chain seq x y z
N MET A 1 -9.12 22.00 3.62
CA MET A 1 -8.80 22.36 2.21
C MET A 1 -7.30 22.53 2.11
N ILE A 2 -6.65 21.76 1.23
CA ILE A 2 -5.19 21.70 1.09
C ILE A 2 -4.69 22.88 0.25
N ARG A 3 -3.56 23.51 0.64
CA ARG A 3 -2.92 24.57 -0.14
C ARG A 3 -2.54 24.12 -1.56
N GLN A 4 -2.83 24.96 -2.54
CA GLN A 4 -2.57 24.66 -3.95
C GLN A 4 -1.09 24.49 -4.26
N GLU A 5 -0.18 25.14 -3.52
CA GLU A 5 1.27 24.96 -3.73
C GLU A 5 1.71 23.53 -3.39
N ILE A 6 1.17 22.93 -2.33
CA ILE A 6 1.45 21.54 -1.92
C ILE A 6 0.96 20.57 -3.00
N ILE A 7 -0.29 20.74 -3.45
CA ILE A 7 -0.88 19.91 -4.52
C ILE A 7 -0.02 20.00 -5.78
N THR A 8 0.31 21.21 -6.21
CA THR A 8 1.09 21.43 -7.44
C THR A 8 2.46 20.79 -7.35
N TYR A 9 3.14 20.94 -6.21
CA TYR A 9 4.44 20.33 -5.99
C TYR A 9 4.38 18.81 -6.03
N ILE A 10 3.44 18.20 -5.32
CA ILE A 10 3.27 16.74 -5.28
C ILE A 10 2.93 16.16 -6.65
N GLU A 11 2.00 16.78 -7.38
CA GLU A 11 1.58 16.34 -8.72
C GLU A 11 2.72 16.42 -9.75
N GLN A 12 3.60 17.42 -9.62
CA GLN A 12 4.69 17.66 -10.56
C GLN A 12 5.99 16.91 -10.23
N ASN A 13 6.27 16.64 -8.95
CA ASN A 13 7.58 16.16 -8.50
C ASN A 13 7.53 14.78 -7.83
N ILE A 14 6.41 14.44 -7.19
CA ILE A 14 6.34 13.23 -6.34
C ILE A 14 5.58 12.12 -7.04
N LEU A 15 4.35 12.37 -7.50
CA LEU A 15 3.55 11.37 -8.20
C LEU A 15 4.23 10.83 -9.47
N PRO A 16 4.99 11.62 -10.26
CA PRO A 16 5.71 11.08 -11.42
C PRO A 16 6.75 10.00 -11.09
N LEU A 17 7.26 9.93 -9.86
CA LEU A 17 8.21 8.89 -9.45
C LEU A 17 7.61 7.49 -9.59
N TYR A 18 6.29 7.37 -9.38
CA TYR A 18 5.56 6.09 -9.42
C TYR A 18 5.44 5.50 -10.83
N ASP A 19 5.68 6.27 -11.90
CA ASP A 19 5.62 5.75 -13.28
C ASP A 19 6.68 4.69 -13.56
N HIS A 20 7.77 4.71 -12.79
CA HIS A 20 8.89 3.81 -12.94
C HIS A 20 8.83 2.61 -12.00
N PHE A 21 7.82 2.53 -11.14
CA PHE A 21 7.66 1.41 -10.20
C PHE A 21 6.95 0.22 -10.85
N ASP A 22 6.94 -0.91 -10.13
CA ASP A 22 6.27 -2.12 -10.60
C ASP A 22 4.76 -1.91 -10.75
N ARG A 23 4.10 -2.79 -11.51
CA ARG A 23 2.69 -2.62 -11.90
C ARG A 23 1.75 -2.44 -10.71
N GLY A 24 2.07 -2.97 -9.54
CA GLY A 24 1.25 -2.83 -8.35
C GLY A 24 1.35 -1.47 -7.65
N HIS A 25 2.37 -0.68 -7.97
CA HIS A 25 2.75 0.52 -7.22
C HIS A 25 2.89 1.73 -8.16
N ARG A 26 2.05 1.83 -9.18
CA ARG A 26 2.03 2.97 -10.13
C ARG A 26 1.17 4.12 -9.61
N ARG A 27 1.03 5.19 -10.41
CA ARG A 27 0.27 6.40 -10.02
C ARG A 27 -1.17 6.10 -9.60
N ASP A 28 -1.81 5.11 -10.20
CA ASP A 28 -3.17 4.66 -9.84
C ASP A 28 -3.22 4.16 -8.40
N HIS A 29 -2.21 3.38 -7.96
CA HIS A 29 -2.05 2.98 -6.56
C HIS A 29 -1.88 4.20 -5.66
N ALA A 30 -0.92 5.08 -5.94
CA ALA A 30 -0.69 6.27 -5.12
C ALA A 30 -1.93 7.16 -4.97
N ARG A 31 -2.67 7.38 -6.07
CA ARG A 31 -3.92 8.16 -6.06
C ARG A 31 -5.02 7.51 -5.25
N GLN A 32 -5.15 6.19 -5.33
CA GLN A 32 -6.08 5.44 -4.51
C GLN A 32 -5.75 5.55 -3.02
N VAL A 33 -4.47 5.45 -2.64
CA VAL A 33 -4.05 5.65 -1.24
C VAL A 33 -4.37 7.07 -0.80
N ILE A 34 -4.07 8.09 -1.60
CA ILE A 34 -4.42 9.50 -1.31
C ILE A 34 -5.93 9.66 -1.05
N GLU A 35 -6.77 9.15 -1.96
CA GLU A 35 -8.22 9.28 -1.84
C GLU A 35 -8.74 8.59 -0.57
N ARG A 36 -8.29 7.37 -0.30
CA ARG A 36 -8.72 6.61 0.89
C ARG A 36 -8.19 7.23 2.18
N SER A 37 -6.95 7.71 2.21
CA SER A 37 -6.41 8.44 3.35
C SER A 37 -7.25 9.68 3.66
N ALA A 38 -7.68 10.43 2.64
CA ALA A 38 -8.57 11.59 2.82
C ALA A 38 -9.97 11.21 3.32
N GLN A 39 -10.50 10.04 2.92
CA GLN A 39 -11.79 9.53 3.43
C GLN A 39 -11.69 9.12 4.90
N LEU A 40 -10.67 8.33 5.25
CA LEU A 40 -10.42 7.86 6.62
C LEU A 40 -10.16 9.01 7.59
N ALA A 41 -9.40 10.02 7.13
CA ALA A 41 -9.05 11.19 7.95
C ALA A 41 -10.27 11.99 8.45
N ARG A 42 -11.45 11.91 7.80
CA ARG A 42 -12.66 12.63 8.23
C ARG A 42 -13.15 12.24 9.62
N GLY A 43 -12.78 11.07 10.11
CA GLY A 43 -13.10 10.59 11.45
C GLY A 43 -12.18 11.10 12.55
N PHE A 44 -11.12 11.84 12.21
CA PHE A 44 -10.05 12.20 13.13
C PHE A 44 -9.72 13.71 13.07
N ASP A 45 -9.27 14.27 14.20
CA ASP A 45 -8.74 15.63 14.26
C ASP A 45 -7.28 15.63 13.76
N VAL A 46 -7.12 15.72 12.44
CA VAL A 46 -5.81 15.67 11.75
C VAL A 46 -5.68 16.79 10.72
N ASN A 47 -4.42 17.16 10.43
CA ASN A 47 -4.11 18.08 9.36
C ASN A 47 -4.20 17.37 8.00
N GLU A 48 -5.20 17.73 7.19
CA GLU A 48 -5.43 17.18 5.85
C GLU A 48 -4.22 17.31 4.91
N GLU A 49 -3.41 18.36 5.06
CA GLU A 49 -2.21 18.56 4.23
C GLU A 49 -1.11 17.55 4.57
N MET A 50 -0.97 17.20 5.85
CA MET A 50 -0.07 16.14 6.28
C MET A 50 -0.57 14.79 5.77
N VAL A 51 -1.87 14.49 5.89
CA VAL A 51 -2.47 13.25 5.36
C VAL A 51 -2.19 13.10 3.86
N TYR A 52 -2.45 14.16 3.08
CA TYR A 52 -2.19 14.17 1.64
C TYR A 52 -0.71 13.96 1.31
N THR A 53 0.18 14.64 2.03
CA THR A 53 1.63 14.54 1.82
C THR A 53 2.14 13.13 2.16
N ILE A 54 1.71 12.56 3.28
CA ILE A 54 2.10 11.20 3.70
C ILE A 54 1.67 10.19 2.65
N ALA A 55 0.40 10.23 2.23
CA ALA A 55 -0.13 9.31 1.23
C ALA A 55 0.59 9.44 -0.13
N ALA A 56 0.97 10.65 -0.54
CA ALA A 56 1.74 10.83 -1.77
C ALA A 56 3.18 10.30 -1.69
N TYR A 57 3.80 10.38 -0.51
CA TYR A 57 5.21 10.00 -0.33
C TYR A 57 5.44 8.55 0.14
N HIS A 58 4.42 7.86 0.65
CA HIS A 58 4.58 6.60 1.40
C HIS A 58 5.48 5.56 0.72
N ASP A 59 5.42 5.47 -0.61
CA ASP A 59 6.13 4.49 -1.42
C ASP A 59 7.28 5.06 -2.26
N THR A 60 7.67 6.32 -2.06
CA THR A 60 8.74 6.97 -2.83
C THR A 60 10.11 6.27 -2.68
N GLY A 61 10.34 5.58 -1.57
CA GLY A 61 11.52 4.76 -1.34
C GLY A 61 11.63 3.53 -2.25
N LEU A 62 10.56 3.13 -2.95
CA LEU A 62 10.63 2.03 -3.95
C LEU A 62 11.65 2.32 -5.06
N LYS A 63 12.02 3.58 -5.28
CA LYS A 63 13.14 3.98 -6.14
C LYS A 63 14.46 3.25 -5.80
N TYR A 64 14.66 2.87 -4.54
CA TYR A 64 15.85 2.17 -4.06
C TYR A 64 15.63 0.67 -3.83
N GLY A 65 14.43 0.16 -4.12
CA GLY A 65 14.06 -1.24 -3.96
C GLY A 65 13.00 -1.49 -2.89
N ARG A 66 12.43 -2.70 -2.89
CA ARG A 66 11.29 -3.07 -2.03
C ARG A 66 11.66 -3.36 -0.58
N GLU A 67 12.88 -3.83 -0.30
CA GLU A 67 13.24 -4.33 1.03
C GLU A 67 13.17 -3.24 2.11
N HIS A 68 13.61 -2.03 1.76
CA HIS A 68 13.73 -0.89 2.69
C HIS A 68 12.90 0.33 2.25
N HIS A 69 11.95 0.18 1.31
CA HIS A 69 11.20 1.33 0.75
C HIS A 69 10.58 2.25 1.81
N HIS A 70 9.92 1.72 2.84
CA HIS A 70 9.37 2.50 3.96
C HIS A 70 10.40 3.42 4.67
N THR A 71 11.57 2.91 5.08
CA THR A 71 12.62 3.73 5.72
C THR A 71 13.27 4.69 4.73
N ASP A 72 13.38 4.30 3.46
CA ASP A 72 13.84 5.18 2.39
C ASP A 72 12.85 6.30 2.06
N SER A 73 11.54 6.05 2.10
CA SER A 73 10.49 7.06 1.96
C SER A 73 10.60 8.09 3.08
N ALA A 74 10.77 7.63 4.33
CA ALA A 74 11.00 8.50 5.47
C ALA A 74 12.27 9.36 5.31
N ARG A 75 13.36 8.77 4.77
CA ARG A 75 14.59 9.50 4.45
C ARG A 75 14.38 10.55 3.35
N ILE A 76 13.63 10.22 2.30
CA ILE A 76 13.27 11.17 1.21
C ILE A 76 12.49 12.35 1.79
N ILE A 77 11.48 12.10 2.61
CA ILE A 77 10.65 13.14 3.24
C ILE A 77 11.51 14.07 4.08
N ARG A 78 12.38 13.53 4.96
CA ARG A 78 13.26 14.33 5.81
C ARG A 78 14.29 15.15 5.03
N ALA A 79 14.67 14.69 3.83
CA ALA A 79 15.63 15.38 2.96
C ALA A 79 14.99 16.43 2.04
N ASP A 80 13.67 16.39 1.85
CA ASP A 80 12.95 17.31 0.97
C ASP A 80 12.81 18.69 1.61
N ARG A 81 13.63 19.64 1.14
CA ARG A 81 13.65 21.01 1.65
C ARG A 81 12.42 21.83 1.24
N GLU A 82 11.68 21.43 0.21
CA GLU A 82 10.47 22.14 -0.20
C GLU A 82 9.37 21.98 0.86
N LEU A 83 9.32 20.84 1.55
CA LEU A 83 8.38 20.60 2.65
C LEU A 83 8.52 21.62 3.80
N GLN A 84 9.72 22.18 4.02
CA GLN A 84 9.97 23.19 5.06
C GLN A 84 9.26 24.53 4.79
N ARG A 85 8.76 24.75 3.57
CA ARG A 85 7.94 25.92 3.25
C ARG A 85 6.53 25.83 3.82
N TRP A 86 6.06 24.60 4.07
CA TRP A 86 4.66 24.34 4.42
C TRP A 86 4.48 23.71 5.80
N PHE A 87 5.48 22.98 6.28
CA PHE A 87 5.41 22.20 7.51
C PHE A 87 6.54 22.56 8.47
N THR A 88 6.26 22.50 9.77
CA THR A 88 7.29 22.62 10.80
C THR A 88 8.19 21.38 10.83
N THR A 89 9.33 21.48 11.50
CA THR A 89 10.24 20.34 11.70
C THR A 89 9.54 19.14 12.34
N GLU A 90 8.68 19.38 13.33
CA GLU A 90 7.91 18.35 14.04
C GLU A 90 6.87 17.70 13.13
N GLN A 91 6.22 18.49 12.27
CA GLN A 91 5.29 17.98 11.28
C GLN A 91 6.01 17.12 10.24
N ILE A 92 7.16 17.55 9.73
CA ILE A 92 7.98 16.76 8.79
C ILE A 92 8.43 15.45 9.43
N ALA A 93 8.85 15.47 10.71
CA ALA A 93 9.16 14.26 11.44
C ALA A 93 7.96 13.31 11.51
N THR A 94 6.77 13.83 11.83
CA THR A 94 5.53 13.05 11.86
C THR A 94 5.15 12.48 10.49
N ILE A 95 5.32 13.25 9.41
CA ILE A 95 5.07 12.80 8.03
C ILE A 95 6.00 11.65 7.67
N ALA A 96 7.30 11.80 7.97
CA ALA A 96 8.31 10.78 7.71
C ALA A 96 8.04 9.50 8.52
N ASP A 97 7.70 9.67 9.80
CA ASP A 97 7.40 8.56 10.70
C ASP A 97 6.17 7.76 10.22
N ALA A 98 5.11 8.44 9.80
CA ALA A 98 3.93 7.78 9.25
C ALA A 98 4.22 6.99 7.96
N ALA A 99 5.07 7.55 7.08
CA ALA A 99 5.52 6.84 5.87
C ALA A 99 6.45 5.66 6.19
N GLU A 100 7.21 5.70 7.28
CA GLU A 100 8.01 4.56 7.73
C GLU A 100 7.13 3.43 8.29
N ASP A 101 6.09 3.80 9.02
CA ASP A 101 5.25 2.88 9.78
C ASP A 101 4.18 2.16 8.92
N HIS A 102 3.96 2.56 7.67
CA HIS A 102 2.85 2.04 6.85
C HIS A 102 2.99 0.55 6.49
N ARG A 103 4.23 0.04 6.47
CA ARG A 103 4.58 -1.31 5.98
C ARG A 103 3.72 -2.39 6.65
N ALA A 104 3.07 -3.22 5.84
CA ALA A 104 2.19 -4.29 6.34
C ALA A 104 2.89 -5.30 7.25
N SER A 105 4.15 -5.63 6.98
CA SER A 105 4.93 -6.60 7.76
C SER A 105 5.64 -6.00 8.98
N ALA A 106 5.30 -4.76 9.38
CA ALA A 106 5.83 -4.19 10.61
C ALA A 106 5.20 -4.88 11.82
N GLU A 107 6.02 -5.31 12.77
CA GLU A 107 5.56 -5.99 14.00
C GLU A 107 4.85 -5.03 14.97
N GLN A 108 5.12 -3.73 14.84
CA GLN A 108 4.63 -2.70 15.75
C GLN A 108 3.54 -1.87 15.08
N ALA A 109 2.61 -1.40 15.91
CA ALA A 109 1.60 -0.43 15.49
C ALA A 109 2.26 0.90 15.06
N PRO A 110 1.69 1.61 14.08
CA PRO A 110 2.16 2.94 13.73
C PRO A 110 2.18 3.89 14.93
N ARG A 111 3.20 4.75 15.00
CA ARG A 111 3.45 5.66 16.13
C ARG A 111 2.36 6.72 16.30
N THR A 112 1.64 7.04 15.24
CA THR A 112 0.65 8.12 15.21
C THR A 112 -0.60 7.73 14.42
N ILE A 113 -1.69 8.46 14.64
CA ILE A 113 -2.92 8.31 13.85
C ILE A 113 -2.66 8.51 12.35
N TYR A 114 -1.72 9.37 11.97
CA TYR A 114 -1.34 9.55 10.56
C TYR A 114 -0.75 8.27 9.96
N GLY A 115 0.08 7.56 10.73
CA GLY A 115 0.62 6.26 10.34
C GLY A 115 -0.47 5.20 10.20
N CYS A 116 -1.44 5.17 11.13
CA CYS A 116 -2.60 4.30 11.02
C CYS A 116 -3.42 4.59 9.76
N ILE A 117 -3.69 5.86 9.45
CA ILE A 117 -4.46 6.28 8.26
C ILE A 117 -3.80 5.81 6.96
N VAL A 118 -2.48 6.05 6.80
CA VAL A 118 -1.79 5.66 5.56
C VAL A 118 -1.64 4.14 5.47
N ALA A 119 -1.36 3.45 6.57
CA ALA A 119 -1.29 1.99 6.61
C ALA A 119 -2.63 1.35 6.22
N GLU A 120 -3.74 1.89 6.72
CA GLU A 120 -5.08 1.40 6.41
C GLU A 120 -5.47 1.70 4.95
N ALA A 121 -5.15 2.89 4.46
CA ALA A 121 -5.44 3.30 3.08
C ALA A 121 -4.67 2.44 2.06
N ASP A 122 -3.39 2.17 2.31
CA ASP A 122 -2.51 1.34 1.47
C ASP A 122 -2.95 -0.13 1.41
N ARG A 123 -3.54 -0.64 2.50
CA ARG A 123 -4.03 -2.01 2.61
C ARG A 123 -5.38 -2.22 1.91
N LEU A 124 -5.59 -1.75 0.68
CA LEU A 124 -6.87 -1.99 -0.01
C LEU A 124 -7.15 -3.49 -0.18
N ILE A 125 -8.20 -3.94 0.52
CA ILE A 125 -8.62 -5.33 0.52
C ILE A 125 -9.75 -5.53 -0.49
N ILE A 126 -9.35 -5.81 -1.72
CA ILE A 126 -10.26 -6.33 -2.75
C ILE A 126 -9.71 -7.70 -3.16
N PRO A 127 -10.43 -8.81 -2.89
CA PRO A 127 -9.91 -10.15 -3.13
C PRO A 127 -9.35 -10.36 -4.54
N GLU A 128 -10.08 -9.92 -5.57
CA GLU A 128 -9.61 -10.03 -6.96
C GLU A 128 -8.32 -9.25 -7.21
N LEU A 129 -8.21 -8.02 -6.67
CA LEU A 129 -7.02 -7.18 -6.83
C LEU A 129 -5.82 -7.78 -6.10
N ILE A 130 -6.02 -8.29 -4.88
CA ILE A 130 -4.96 -8.96 -4.09
C ILE A 130 -4.45 -10.19 -4.84
N LEU A 131 -5.35 -11.04 -5.34
CA LEU A 131 -4.96 -12.22 -6.11
C LEU A 131 -4.22 -11.84 -7.39
N ARG A 132 -4.72 -10.84 -8.13
CA ARG A 132 -4.07 -10.35 -9.35
C ARG A 132 -2.68 -9.80 -9.08
N ARG A 133 -2.50 -8.96 -8.05
CA ARG A 133 -1.18 -8.44 -7.64
C ARG A 133 -0.23 -9.57 -7.21
N THR A 134 -0.73 -10.56 -6.49
CA THR A 134 0.05 -11.75 -6.07
C THR A 134 0.53 -12.56 -7.27
N VAL A 135 -0.36 -12.82 -8.24
CA VAL A 135 -0.04 -13.52 -9.50
C VAL A 135 0.98 -12.73 -10.31
N GLN A 136 0.77 -11.42 -10.49
CA GLN A 136 1.68 -10.55 -11.23
C GLN A 136 3.08 -10.54 -10.61
N TYR A 137 3.16 -10.46 -9.28
CA TYR A 137 4.43 -10.53 -8.56
C TYR A 137 5.12 -11.89 -8.78
N SER A 138 4.38 -12.98 -8.66
CA SER A 138 4.89 -14.34 -8.88
C SER A 138 5.44 -14.51 -10.30
N LEU A 139 4.70 -14.05 -11.31
CA LEU A 139 5.10 -14.09 -12.72
C LEU A 139 6.33 -13.24 -13.05
N ALA A 140 6.51 -12.11 -12.37
CA ALA A 140 7.64 -11.21 -12.59
C ALA A 140 8.94 -11.73 -11.94
N ASN A 141 8.84 -12.32 -10.75
CA ASN A 141 10.00 -12.71 -9.95
C ASN A 141 10.40 -14.19 -10.09
N TYR A 142 9.47 -15.04 -10.54
CA TYR A 142 9.69 -16.49 -10.65
C TYR A 142 9.27 -17.01 -12.04
N PRO A 143 9.84 -16.48 -13.14
CA PRO A 143 9.38 -16.76 -14.50
C PRO A 143 9.57 -18.22 -14.95
N ALA A 144 10.36 -19.02 -14.21
CA ALA A 144 10.62 -20.42 -14.50
C ALA A 144 9.58 -21.38 -13.90
N LEU A 145 8.66 -20.90 -13.06
CA LEU A 145 7.62 -21.75 -12.47
C LEU A 145 6.54 -22.08 -13.49
N ASP A 146 5.96 -23.26 -13.35
CA ASP A 146 4.72 -23.60 -14.03
C ASP A 146 3.51 -23.02 -13.29
N LYS A 147 2.32 -23.25 -13.83
CA LYS A 147 1.06 -22.77 -13.25
C LYS A 147 0.89 -23.24 -11.80
N GLU A 148 1.26 -24.48 -11.49
CA GLU A 148 1.10 -25.05 -10.14
C GLU A 148 2.11 -24.44 -9.15
N GLY A 149 3.34 -24.19 -9.57
CA GLY A 149 4.32 -23.45 -8.77
C GLY A 149 3.85 -22.03 -8.45
N HIS A 150 3.28 -21.32 -9.42
CA HIS A 150 2.69 -19.99 -9.19
C HIS A 150 1.47 -20.04 -8.26
N TRP A 151 0.66 -21.10 -8.33
CA TRP A 151 -0.45 -21.34 -7.44
C TRP A 151 0.02 -21.54 -6.00
N LEU A 152 0.97 -22.46 -5.77
CA LEU A 152 1.49 -22.74 -4.42
C LEU A 152 2.11 -21.51 -3.77
N ARG A 153 2.86 -20.70 -4.53
CA ARG A 153 3.41 -19.43 -4.03
C ARG A 153 2.33 -18.41 -3.71
N SER A 154 1.29 -18.31 -4.55
CA SER A 154 0.17 -17.41 -4.27
C SER A 154 -0.56 -17.84 -2.99
N LEU A 155 -0.80 -19.14 -2.83
CA LEU A 155 -1.45 -19.71 -1.66
C LEU A 155 -0.65 -19.44 -0.38
N GLU A 156 0.66 -19.73 -0.39
CA GLU A 156 1.58 -19.44 0.71
C GLU A 156 1.54 -17.96 1.10
N HIS A 157 1.66 -17.05 0.12
CA HIS A 157 1.61 -15.60 0.38
C HIS A 157 0.29 -15.16 1.02
N LEU A 158 -0.84 -15.69 0.54
CA LEU A 158 -2.14 -15.35 1.08
C LEU A 158 -2.29 -15.81 2.53
N HIS A 159 -1.80 -17.02 2.84
CA HIS A 159 -1.86 -17.55 4.20
C HIS A 159 -0.97 -16.75 5.16
N GLU A 160 0.29 -16.52 4.82
CA GLU A 160 1.22 -15.79 5.68
C GLU A 160 0.75 -14.36 5.97
N LYS A 161 0.13 -13.70 4.98
CA LYS A 161 -0.24 -12.29 5.09
C LYS A 161 -1.65 -12.07 5.63
N TYR A 162 -2.66 -12.77 5.10
CA TYR A 162 -4.07 -12.40 5.28
C TYR A 162 -4.88 -13.36 6.14
N ASP A 163 -4.40 -14.59 6.38
CA ASP A 163 -5.15 -15.59 7.16
C ASP A 163 -5.23 -15.21 8.65
N GLU A 164 -5.94 -16.03 9.43
CA GLU A 164 -5.93 -15.92 10.88
C GLU A 164 -4.51 -16.11 11.43
N GLY A 165 -4.00 -15.10 12.15
CA GLY A 165 -2.61 -15.06 12.61
C GLY A 165 -1.59 -14.61 11.54
N GLY A 166 -2.04 -14.24 10.34
CA GLY A 166 -1.20 -13.60 9.34
C GLY A 166 -0.71 -12.21 9.79
N TYR A 167 0.35 -11.72 9.16
CA TYR A 167 1.03 -10.50 9.61
C TYR A 167 0.32 -9.19 9.22
N LEU A 168 -0.73 -9.22 8.39
CA LEU A 168 -1.51 -8.01 8.10
C LEU A 168 -2.42 -7.66 9.28
N HIS A 169 -2.20 -6.47 9.82
CA HIS A 169 -3.05 -5.89 10.86
C HIS A 169 -4.05 -4.88 10.27
N VAL A 170 -5.14 -4.61 10.97
CA VAL A 170 -6.07 -3.51 10.68
C VAL A 170 -6.03 -2.60 11.89
N TRP A 171 -5.76 -1.31 11.69
CA TRP A 171 -5.47 -0.36 12.75
C TRP A 171 -6.66 0.57 13.05
N ILE A 172 -7.54 0.77 12.08
CA ILE A 172 -8.73 1.62 12.21
C ILE A 172 -9.98 0.74 12.21
N PRO A 173 -10.62 0.51 13.38
CA PRO A 173 -11.83 -0.32 13.48
C PRO A 173 -13.00 0.15 12.62
N GLU A 174 -13.11 1.46 12.39
CA GLU A 174 -14.17 2.08 11.60
C GLU A 174 -13.94 1.94 10.08
N SER A 175 -12.78 1.43 9.66
CA SER A 175 -12.49 1.21 8.25
C SER A 175 -13.17 -0.06 7.73
N ASP A 176 -13.47 -0.08 6.44
CA ASP A 176 -14.06 -1.23 5.77
C ASP A 176 -13.09 -2.42 5.60
N ASN A 177 -11.80 -2.23 5.89
CA ASN A 177 -10.80 -3.27 5.77
C ASN A 177 -11.03 -4.44 6.72
N GLY A 178 -11.62 -4.23 7.91
CA GLY A 178 -11.95 -5.33 8.82
C GLY A 178 -12.96 -6.31 8.22
N GLU A 179 -14.06 -5.80 7.68
CA GLU A 179 -15.08 -6.62 7.00
C GLU A 179 -14.53 -7.26 5.73
N ARG A 180 -13.79 -6.51 4.92
CA ARG A 180 -13.17 -7.02 3.69
C ARG A 180 -12.10 -8.10 3.96
N LEU A 181 -11.34 -7.98 5.04
CA LEU A 181 -10.37 -8.99 5.45
C LEU A 181 -11.09 -10.29 5.81
N LYS A 182 -12.23 -10.20 6.50
CA LYS A 182 -13.06 -11.35 6.80
C LYS A 182 -13.57 -12.03 5.52
N GLU A 183 -14.09 -11.26 4.55
CA GLU A 183 -14.52 -11.79 3.25
C GLU A 183 -13.36 -12.48 2.50
N LEU A 184 -12.16 -11.88 2.53
CA LEU A 184 -10.97 -12.48 1.94
C LEU A 184 -10.60 -13.81 2.63
N ARG A 185 -10.69 -13.89 3.96
CA ARG A 185 -10.43 -15.12 4.72
C ARG A 185 -11.42 -16.22 4.39
N GLU A 186 -12.70 -15.89 4.19
CA GLU A 186 -13.70 -16.84 3.72
C GLU A 186 -13.34 -17.41 2.34
N ILE A 187 -12.80 -16.58 1.43
CA ILE A 187 -12.28 -17.03 0.14
C ILE A 187 -11.04 -17.90 0.30
N ILE A 188 -10.10 -17.53 1.18
CA ILE A 188 -8.87 -18.31 1.43
C ILE A 188 -9.22 -19.70 1.99
N ALA A 189 -10.22 -19.79 2.88
CA ALA A 189 -10.70 -21.04 3.44
C ALA A 189 -11.41 -21.93 2.40
N ASP A 190 -12.10 -21.34 1.42
CA ASP A 190 -12.68 -22.06 0.28
C ASP A 190 -11.63 -22.28 -0.83
N ARG A 191 -10.84 -23.34 -0.67
CA ARG A 191 -9.75 -23.68 -1.60
C ARG A 191 -10.22 -23.88 -3.04
N THR A 192 -11.44 -24.34 -3.27
CA THR A 192 -11.99 -24.53 -4.62
C THR A 192 -12.23 -23.19 -5.27
N ARG A 193 -12.97 -22.31 -4.59
CA ARG A 193 -13.24 -20.95 -5.07
C ARG A 193 -11.95 -20.16 -5.28
N LEU A 194 -11.01 -20.24 -4.34
CA LEU A 194 -9.71 -19.57 -4.46
C LEU A 194 -8.93 -20.05 -5.70
N ARG A 195 -8.95 -21.36 -5.97
CA ARG A 195 -8.27 -21.94 -7.13
C ARG A 195 -8.91 -21.49 -8.45
N GLU A 196 -10.23 -21.45 -8.53
CA GLU A 196 -10.95 -20.94 -9.70
C GLU A 196 -10.58 -19.49 -10.00
N MET A 197 -10.61 -18.62 -8.98
CA MET A 197 -10.21 -17.21 -9.12
C MET A 197 -8.75 -17.07 -9.57
N PHE A 198 -7.82 -17.86 -8.98
CA PHE A 198 -6.42 -17.86 -9.41
C PHE A 198 -6.29 -18.29 -10.88
N ASP A 199 -6.95 -19.36 -11.29
CA ASP A 199 -6.86 -19.90 -12.65
C ASP A 199 -7.33 -18.88 -13.71
N GLU A 200 -8.45 -18.19 -13.44
CA GLU A 200 -8.97 -17.12 -14.30
C GLU A 200 -7.99 -15.95 -14.41
N ILE A 201 -7.50 -15.45 -13.26
CA ILE A 201 -6.56 -14.33 -13.19
C ILE A 201 -5.23 -14.70 -13.88
N PHE A 202 -4.71 -15.89 -13.63
CA PHE A 202 -3.47 -16.37 -14.22
C PHE A 202 -3.57 -16.42 -15.75
N GLN A 203 -4.68 -16.94 -16.29
CA GLN A 203 -4.90 -16.96 -17.74
C GLN A 203 -4.96 -15.54 -18.32
N GLN A 204 -5.67 -14.62 -17.67
CA GLN A 204 -5.78 -13.23 -18.11
C GLN A 204 -4.42 -12.52 -18.12
N GLU A 205 -3.57 -12.74 -17.11
CA GLU A 205 -2.25 -12.10 -17.02
C GLU A 205 -1.23 -12.72 -18.00
N GLN A 206 -1.34 -14.02 -18.33
CA GLN A 206 -0.55 -14.65 -19.38
C GLN A 206 -0.92 -14.11 -20.77
N ASN A 207 -2.21 -13.89 -21.04
CA ASN A 207 -2.69 -13.36 -22.32
C ASN A 207 -2.32 -11.88 -22.58
N LYS A 208 -1.82 -11.16 -21.55
CA LYS A 208 -1.35 -9.77 -21.65
C LYS A 208 0.16 -9.64 -21.91
N LYS A 209 0.90 -10.76 -21.94
CA LYS A 209 2.32 -10.81 -22.35
C LYS A 209 2.41 -10.96 -23.86
#